data_AF-A0A396BPL9-F1
#
_entry.id   AF-A0A396BPL9-F1
#
_cell.length_a   1.000
_cell.length_b   1.000
_cell.length_c   1.000
_cell.angle_alpha   90.00
_cell.angle_beta   90.00
_cell.angle_gamma   90.00
#
_symmetry.space_group_name_H-M   'P 1'
#
loop_
_entity.id
_entity.type
_entity.pdbx_description
1 polymer ?
#
loop_
_entity_poly.entity_id
_entity_poly.type
_entity_poly.pdbx_seq_one_letter_code
_entity_poly.pdbx_strand_id
1 'polypeptide(L)'
;MRTNNYFSVLGIMLVFAACSNEENANSIGQFEPLVETTTMNLSTIDYSNLSNILSNVTGEGKTVTVKSGKDSWEIQIYKDERTKISGMDDAVLFNGRVQDSTYLTLASDYATIRLERNGEAKSFVAYKDPGKMKEVALFYQNEYSKITRTLPNEEIVSFIYDTQTRSSNPNITCVKLNTQKLLKYSDSNKISSNLDYIDTLSNYRTNESVSRVVPPEPMPVYIICLIKAGIQLLPNEISWQMQDAATALYDIDQTYISLDFKLLQSDFTPSSNDANTTLTEFRDKLRTISDFEEYHEDIFFLLQYEAWDNSVAGLAYVNVFSASNPRGNFICSGLAATSAIFPCTLAHELGHILGAEHVDDSSDLMYYKSELARSRLHKNETNRNNILNNVIWDYPEN
;
A
#
# COMPACT_ATOMS: atom_id res chain seq x y z
N MET A 1 59.60 -12.44 21.52
CA MET A 1 59.58 -13.17 20.22
C MET A 1 58.35 -12.67 19.48
N ARG A 2 58.58 -11.94 18.36
CA ARG A 2 57.67 -11.49 17.26
C ARG A 2 56.17 -11.26 17.57
N THR A 3 55.49 -10.14 17.30
CA THR A 3 55.72 -8.73 16.83
C THR A 3 54.28 -8.15 16.82
N ASN A 4 53.92 -7.05 17.53
CA ASN A 4 53.90 -5.64 17.07
C ASN A 4 53.34 -5.47 15.63
N ASN A 5 52.43 -4.57 15.25
CA ASN A 5 52.00 -3.29 15.80
C ASN A 5 50.72 -2.78 15.08
N TYR A 6 50.03 -1.86 15.76
CA TYR A 6 49.18 -0.78 15.26
C TYR A 6 49.73 -0.04 14.03
N PHE A 7 48.88 0.58 13.19
CA PHE A 7 48.83 2.04 13.04
C PHE A 7 47.71 2.54 12.13
N SER A 8 47.07 3.58 12.63
CA SER A 8 46.13 4.54 12.05
C SER A 8 46.81 5.58 11.13
N VAL A 9 45.97 6.34 10.40
CA VAL A 9 46.05 7.80 10.09
C VAL A 9 45.97 8.18 8.59
N LEU A 10 44.96 9.03 8.35
CA LEU A 10 44.76 10.12 7.37
C LEU A 10 45.69 10.29 6.13
N GLY A 11 45.02 10.45 4.98
CA GLY A 11 44.97 11.73 4.25
C GLY A 11 46.07 12.03 3.22
N ILE A 12 45.65 12.44 2.01
CA ILE A 12 46.10 13.65 1.28
C ILE A 12 45.46 13.63 -0.14
N MET A 13 44.79 14.73 -0.48
CA MET A 13 44.42 15.10 -1.84
C MET A 13 45.61 15.78 -2.51
N LEU A 14 45.95 15.46 -3.77
CA LEU A 14 46.78 16.31 -4.62
C LEU A 14 46.44 16.11 -6.12
N VAL A 15 46.09 17.21 -6.77
CA VAL A 15 45.87 17.37 -8.21
C VAL A 15 47.21 17.63 -8.89
N PHE A 16 47.55 16.94 -9.98
CA PHE A 16 48.35 17.50 -11.08
C PHE A 16 48.03 16.83 -12.41
N ALA A 17 47.79 17.66 -13.43
CA ALA A 17 47.81 17.29 -14.84
C ALA A 17 49.21 17.55 -15.41
N ALA A 18 49.75 16.62 -16.20
CA ALA A 18 50.74 16.87 -17.26
C ALA A 18 50.93 15.62 -18.15
N CYS A 19 50.97 15.84 -19.47
CA CYS A 19 51.24 14.85 -20.51
C CYS A 19 52.72 14.42 -20.55
N SER A 20 53.02 13.14 -20.81
CA SER A 20 53.85 12.68 -21.96
C SER A 20 54.26 11.20 -21.86
N ASN A 21 54.15 10.54 -23.02
CA ASN A 21 54.77 9.33 -23.57
C ASN A 21 54.87 8.00 -22.79
N GLU A 22 54.32 7.00 -23.48
CA GLU A 22 54.44 5.54 -23.43
C GLU A 22 55.71 4.96 -22.76
N GLU A 23 55.51 3.96 -21.87
CA GLU A 23 55.94 2.57 -22.12
C GLU A 23 55.35 1.62 -21.05
N ASN A 24 55.03 0.40 -21.50
CA ASN A 24 54.28 -0.64 -20.82
C ASN A 24 54.81 -1.08 -19.43
N ALA A 25 53.91 -1.16 -18.44
CA ALA A 25 53.99 -2.18 -17.38
C ALA A 25 52.62 -2.39 -16.70
N ASN A 26 51.98 -3.52 -17.02
CA ASN A 26 50.98 -4.27 -16.24
C ASN A 26 50.28 -3.52 -15.09
N SER A 27 49.15 -2.86 -15.37
CA SER A 27 48.13 -2.63 -14.34
C SER A 27 47.15 -3.81 -14.35
N ILE A 28 47.14 -4.55 -13.25
CA ILE A 28 46.04 -5.44 -12.89
C ILE A 28 44.81 -4.53 -12.84
N GLY A 29 43.93 -4.66 -13.83
CA GLY A 29 42.68 -3.93 -13.87
C GLY A 29 41.95 -4.19 -12.55
N GLN A 30 41.77 -3.14 -11.76
CA GLN A 30 40.66 -3.12 -10.82
C GLN A 30 39.41 -3.23 -11.68
N PHE A 31 38.88 -4.45 -11.80
CA PHE A 31 37.49 -4.64 -12.15
C PHE A 31 36.70 -3.94 -11.04
N GLU A 32 36.28 -2.69 -11.29
CA GLU A 32 35.02 -2.26 -10.71
C GLU A 32 33.99 -3.31 -11.15
N PRO A 33 33.28 -3.96 -10.21
CA PRO A 33 32.23 -4.86 -10.61
C PRO A 33 31.25 -4.02 -11.42
N LEU A 34 31.03 -4.44 -12.67
CA LEU A 34 29.95 -3.90 -13.49
C LEU A 34 28.67 -4.23 -12.71
N VAL A 35 28.17 -3.28 -11.93
CA VAL A 35 26.85 -3.41 -11.34
C VAL A 35 25.90 -3.34 -12.53
N GLU A 36 25.43 -4.49 -12.99
CA GLU A 36 24.35 -4.53 -13.97
C GLU A 36 23.17 -3.78 -13.37
N THR A 37 23.00 -2.53 -13.79
CA THR A 37 21.87 -1.71 -13.39
C THR A 37 20.62 -2.31 -14.03
N THR A 38 19.89 -3.06 -13.20
CA THR A 38 18.61 -3.65 -13.60
C THR A 38 17.70 -2.53 -14.09
N THR A 39 17.26 -2.60 -15.34
CA THR A 39 16.44 -1.55 -15.97
C THR A 39 14.98 -1.99 -16.00
N MET A 40 14.08 -1.11 -15.54
CA MET A 40 12.64 -1.25 -15.62
C MET A 40 12.09 -0.28 -16.67
N ASN A 41 11.68 -0.77 -17.85
CA ASN A 41 11.14 0.07 -18.91
C ASN A 41 9.60 0.11 -18.86
N LEU A 42 9.04 1.22 -18.39
CA LEU A 42 7.60 1.41 -18.26
C LEU A 42 6.85 1.45 -19.60
N SER A 43 7.54 1.57 -20.74
CA SER A 43 6.91 1.53 -22.07
C SER A 43 6.74 0.12 -22.64
N THR A 44 7.34 -0.89 -22.00
CA THR A 44 7.27 -2.30 -22.39
C THR A 44 7.09 -3.22 -21.19
N ILE A 45 6.63 -2.67 -20.05
CA ILE A 45 6.54 -3.42 -18.80
C ILE A 45 5.45 -4.49 -18.90
N ASP A 46 5.75 -5.67 -18.35
CA ASP A 46 4.85 -6.82 -18.26
C ASP A 46 5.06 -7.53 -16.91
N TYR A 47 4.25 -8.57 -16.66
CA TYR A 47 4.36 -9.35 -15.42
C TYR A 47 5.74 -9.99 -15.25
N SER A 48 6.29 -10.61 -16.29
CA SER A 48 7.56 -11.34 -16.23
C SER A 48 8.72 -10.42 -15.89
N ASN A 49 8.72 -9.20 -16.44
CA ASN A 49 9.70 -8.16 -16.18
C ASN A 49 9.64 -7.74 -14.71
N LEU A 50 8.44 -7.46 -14.19
CA LEU A 50 8.25 -7.09 -12.78
C LEU A 50 8.64 -8.23 -11.83
N SER A 51 8.16 -9.43 -12.10
CA SER A 51 8.44 -10.63 -11.31
C SER A 51 9.95 -10.90 -11.23
N ASN A 52 10.66 -10.82 -12.36
CA ASN A 52 12.12 -10.99 -12.38
C ASN A 52 12.86 -9.90 -11.60
N ILE A 53 12.39 -8.65 -11.61
CA ILE A 53 13.02 -7.57 -10.84
C ILE A 53 12.80 -7.79 -9.34
N LEU A 54 11.55 -8.02 -8.95
CA LEU A 54 11.08 -8.05 -7.56
C LEU A 54 11.50 -9.33 -6.83
N SER A 55 11.48 -10.49 -7.49
CA SER A 55 11.96 -11.76 -6.90
C SER A 55 13.46 -11.76 -6.55
N ASN A 56 14.22 -10.84 -7.15
CA ASN A 56 15.65 -10.67 -6.91
C ASN A 56 15.97 -9.52 -5.93
N VAL A 57 14.97 -8.93 -5.27
CA VAL A 57 15.19 -7.94 -4.20
C VAL A 57 15.61 -8.70 -2.94
N THR A 58 16.79 -8.34 -2.41
CA THR A 58 17.32 -8.94 -1.18
C THR A 58 17.02 -8.05 0.04
N GLY A 59 17.41 -8.49 1.24
CA GLY A 59 17.27 -7.69 2.46
C GLY A 59 18.01 -6.34 2.44
N GLU A 60 19.06 -6.21 1.63
CA GLU A 60 19.79 -4.94 1.42
C GLU A 60 19.07 -4.01 0.42
N GLY A 61 17.97 -4.47 -0.16
CA GLY A 61 17.26 -3.82 -1.25
C GLY A 61 17.89 -4.10 -2.61
N LYS A 62 17.37 -3.42 -3.64
CA LYS A 62 17.86 -3.49 -5.02
C LYS A 62 17.70 -2.15 -5.72
N THR A 63 18.78 -1.68 -6.33
CA THR A 63 18.78 -0.48 -7.16
C THR A 63 18.27 -0.81 -8.56
N VAL A 64 17.31 -0.02 -9.05
CA VAL A 64 16.68 -0.21 -10.37
C VAL A 64 16.64 1.14 -11.10
N THR A 65 17.07 1.13 -12.36
CA THR A 65 16.90 2.28 -13.25
C THR A 65 15.53 2.19 -13.93
N VAL A 66 14.63 3.10 -13.62
CA VAL A 66 13.31 3.20 -14.26
C VAL A 66 13.41 4.08 -15.49
N LYS A 67 12.87 3.60 -16.62
CA LYS A 67 12.77 4.34 -17.89
C LYS A 67 11.32 4.56 -18.27
N SER A 68 10.98 5.78 -18.65
CA SER A 68 9.66 6.18 -19.16
C SER A 68 9.84 7.07 -20.38
N GLY A 69 9.77 6.49 -21.58
CA GLY A 69 10.09 7.22 -22.80
C GLY A 69 11.54 7.68 -22.81
N LYS A 70 11.77 9.00 -22.82
CA LYS A 70 13.11 9.60 -22.77
C LYS A 70 13.64 9.82 -21.35
N ASP A 71 12.75 9.77 -20.36
CA ASP A 71 13.12 10.02 -18.97
C ASP A 71 13.68 8.74 -18.34
N SER A 72 14.70 8.91 -17.50
CA SER A 72 15.32 7.83 -16.74
C SER A 72 15.68 8.32 -15.35
N TRP A 73 15.46 7.50 -14.33
CA TRP A 73 15.85 7.80 -12.96
C TRP A 73 16.13 6.51 -12.19
N GLU A 74 16.75 6.64 -11.02
CA GLU A 74 17.07 5.51 -10.16
C GLU A 74 16.10 5.46 -8.97
N ILE A 75 15.67 4.26 -8.61
CA ILE A 75 14.96 3.97 -7.37
C ILE A 75 15.68 2.85 -6.62
N GLN A 76 15.50 2.80 -5.30
CA GLN A 76 15.96 1.68 -4.48
C GLN A 76 14.77 0.98 -3.85
N ILE A 77 14.61 -0.30 -4.16
CA ILE A 77 13.45 -1.11 -3.77
C ILE A 77 13.82 -1.99 -2.59
N TYR A 78 12.96 -2.02 -1.57
CA TYR A 78 13.07 -2.90 -0.42
C TYR A 78 11.84 -3.78 -0.31
N LYS A 79 12.02 -5.04 0.08
CA LYS A 79 10.91 -5.94 0.39
C LYS A 79 10.31 -5.55 1.75
N ASP A 80 8.98 -5.52 1.82
CA ASP A 80 8.28 -5.42 3.09
C ASP A 80 8.29 -6.78 3.77
N GLU A 81 9.06 -6.90 4.86
CA GLU A 81 9.16 -8.12 5.67
C GLU A 81 8.20 -8.11 6.88
N ARG A 82 7.44 -7.01 7.07
CA ARG A 82 6.60 -6.77 8.25
C ARG A 82 5.12 -7.00 7.98
N THR A 83 4.71 -6.88 6.73
CA THR A 83 3.33 -7.16 6.31
C THR A 83 3.20 -8.58 5.77
N LYS A 84 2.25 -9.33 6.32
CA LYS A 84 1.80 -10.61 5.77
C LYS A 84 0.41 -10.45 5.18
N ILE A 85 0.17 -11.11 4.06
CA ILE A 85 -1.15 -11.17 3.43
C ILE A 85 -1.46 -12.63 3.11
N SER A 86 -2.58 -13.12 3.62
CA SER A 86 -3.11 -14.46 3.37
C SER A 86 -4.50 -14.37 2.73
N GLY A 87 -4.89 -15.41 1.98
CA GLY A 87 -6.18 -15.43 1.26
C GLY A 87 -6.24 -14.60 -0.02
N MET A 88 -5.15 -13.89 -0.34
CA MET A 88 -4.86 -13.30 -1.64
C MET A 88 -3.51 -13.90 -2.06
N ASP A 89 -3.50 -14.72 -3.12
CA ASP A 89 -2.37 -15.57 -3.50
C ASP A 89 -1.03 -14.82 -3.37
N ASP A 90 -0.21 -15.30 -2.42
CA ASP A 90 1.22 -14.99 -2.22
C ASP A 90 1.68 -13.53 -2.43
N ALA A 91 0.80 -12.56 -2.17
CA ALA A 91 1.08 -11.16 -2.42
C ALA A 91 2.18 -10.64 -1.47
N VAL A 92 3.29 -10.20 -2.04
CA VAL A 92 4.42 -9.57 -1.36
C VAL A 92 4.49 -8.10 -1.73
N LEU A 93 4.64 -7.25 -0.72
CA LEU A 93 4.75 -5.81 -0.88
C LEU A 93 6.21 -5.37 -0.95
N PHE A 94 6.46 -4.31 -1.71
CA PHE A 94 7.77 -3.68 -1.84
C PHE A 94 7.61 -2.17 -1.84
N ASN A 95 8.58 -1.47 -1.26
CA ASN A 95 8.58 -0.02 -1.14
C ASN A 95 9.88 0.57 -1.69
N GLY A 96 9.76 1.70 -2.38
CA GLY A 96 10.88 2.58 -2.67
C GLY A 96 11.34 3.32 -1.41
N ARG A 97 12.45 4.06 -1.50
CA ARG A 97 12.76 5.07 -0.48
C ARG A 97 11.64 6.12 -0.45
N VAL A 98 11.50 6.83 0.67
CA VAL A 98 10.50 7.92 0.81
C VAL A 98 10.55 8.91 -0.36
N GLN A 99 11.75 9.32 -0.78
CA GLN A 99 11.96 10.23 -1.91
C GLN A 99 11.66 9.65 -3.31
N ASP A 100 11.60 8.31 -3.42
CA ASP A 100 11.32 7.63 -4.68
C ASP A 100 9.81 7.55 -4.95
N SER A 101 8.96 7.76 -3.93
CA SER A 101 7.48 7.72 -4.00
C SER A 101 6.95 6.57 -4.87
N THR A 102 7.49 5.38 -4.66
CA THR A 102 7.22 4.19 -5.46
C THR A 102 6.80 3.03 -4.57
N TYR A 103 5.74 2.34 -4.95
CA TYR A 103 5.17 1.21 -4.23
C TYR A 103 4.92 0.07 -5.23
N LEU A 104 5.30 -1.16 -4.89
CA LEU A 104 5.15 -2.30 -5.79
C LEU A 104 4.53 -3.49 -5.06
N THR A 105 3.85 -4.34 -5.83
CA THR A 105 3.31 -5.61 -5.35
C THR A 105 3.70 -6.71 -6.32
N LEU A 106 4.09 -7.87 -5.81
CA LEU A 106 4.26 -9.10 -6.59
C LEU A 106 3.40 -10.20 -5.98
N ALA A 107 2.56 -10.83 -6.80
CA ALA A 107 1.86 -12.08 -6.51
C ALA A 107 2.18 -13.10 -7.63
N SER A 108 1.74 -14.34 -7.45
CA SER A 108 1.93 -15.41 -8.44
C SER A 108 1.18 -15.16 -9.76
N ASP A 109 0.12 -14.35 -9.73
CA ASP A 109 -0.80 -14.09 -10.85
C ASP A 109 -0.81 -12.63 -11.33
N TYR A 110 -0.39 -11.67 -10.50
CA TYR A 110 -0.25 -10.26 -10.90
C TYR A 110 0.97 -9.55 -10.28
N ALA A 111 1.34 -8.43 -10.87
CA ALA A 111 2.33 -7.52 -10.32
C ALA A 111 1.92 -6.06 -10.61
N THR A 112 2.26 -5.15 -9.71
CA THR A 112 1.93 -3.72 -9.88
C THR A 112 3.07 -2.78 -9.52
N ILE A 113 3.03 -1.59 -10.10
CA ILE A 113 3.81 -0.42 -9.68
C ILE A 113 2.86 0.74 -9.49
N ARG A 114 2.94 1.45 -8.37
CA ARG A 114 2.35 2.77 -8.16
C ARG A 114 3.48 3.77 -7.95
N LEU A 115 3.52 4.83 -8.75
CA LEU A 115 4.57 5.84 -8.70
C LEU A 115 4.00 7.24 -8.74
N GLU A 116 4.62 8.15 -7.98
CA GLU A 116 4.30 9.56 -7.99
C GLU A 116 5.51 10.37 -8.42
N ARG A 117 5.40 11.06 -9.56
CA ARG A 117 6.51 11.83 -10.12
C ARG A 117 6.00 13.02 -10.90
N ASN A 118 6.66 14.17 -10.74
CA ASN A 118 6.33 15.42 -11.42
C ASN A 118 4.86 15.86 -11.24
N GLY A 119 4.29 15.61 -10.06
CA GLY A 119 2.89 15.95 -9.76
C GLY A 119 1.85 15.02 -10.40
N GLU A 120 2.26 13.89 -10.98
CA GLU A 120 1.35 12.86 -11.48
C GLU A 120 1.57 11.53 -10.74
N ALA A 121 0.46 10.96 -10.25
CA ALA A 121 0.39 9.59 -9.75
C ALA A 121 -0.08 8.66 -10.87
N LYS A 122 0.68 7.58 -11.10
CA LYS A 122 0.41 6.56 -12.12
C LYS A 122 0.54 5.17 -11.54
N SER A 123 -0.35 4.28 -11.96
CA SER A 123 -0.33 2.87 -11.58
C SER A 123 -0.22 1.98 -12.81
N PHE A 124 0.60 0.96 -12.74
CA PHE A 124 0.84 -0.04 -13.77
C PHE A 124 0.42 -1.39 -13.22
N VAL A 125 -0.46 -2.09 -13.93
CA VAL A 125 -1.06 -3.37 -13.52
C VAL A 125 -0.80 -4.41 -14.59
N ALA A 126 -0.05 -5.45 -14.27
CA ALA A 126 0.26 -6.54 -15.17
C ALA A 126 -0.16 -7.88 -14.57
N TYR A 127 -0.98 -8.64 -15.29
CA TYR A 127 -1.36 -10.00 -14.93
C TYR A 127 -0.56 -11.00 -15.75
N LYS A 128 -0.20 -12.12 -15.13
CA LYS A 128 0.60 -13.19 -15.73
C LYS A 128 -0.14 -13.90 -16.86
N ASP A 129 -1.42 -14.22 -16.64
CA ASP A 129 -2.26 -14.86 -17.64
C ASP A 129 -2.77 -13.82 -18.66
N PRO A 130 -2.54 -13.99 -19.98
CA PRO A 130 -2.99 -13.05 -21.00
C PRO A 130 -4.52 -12.90 -21.07
N GLY A 131 -5.27 -13.97 -20.77
CA GLY A 131 -6.73 -13.93 -20.73
C GLY A 131 -7.23 -13.04 -19.59
N LYS A 132 -6.67 -13.22 -18.40
CA LYS A 132 -6.96 -12.38 -17.24
C LYS A 132 -6.49 -10.94 -17.44
N MET A 133 -5.32 -10.72 -18.02
CA MET A 133 -4.83 -9.38 -18.37
C MET A 133 -5.82 -8.65 -19.30
N LYS A 134 -6.37 -9.35 -20.29
CA LYS A 134 -7.42 -8.81 -21.17
C LYS A 134 -8.72 -8.51 -20.42
N GLU A 135 -9.16 -9.39 -19.52
CA GLU A 135 -10.34 -9.17 -18.67
C GLU A 135 -10.19 -7.91 -17.81
N VAL A 136 -9.04 -7.75 -17.15
CA VAL A 136 -8.73 -6.58 -16.31
C VAL A 136 -8.63 -5.31 -17.14
N ALA A 137 -8.04 -5.37 -18.34
CA ALA A 137 -8.01 -4.24 -19.25
C ALA A 137 -9.42 -3.79 -19.68
N LEU A 138 -10.30 -4.75 -20.01
CA LEU A 138 -11.70 -4.47 -20.35
C LEU A 138 -12.47 -3.93 -19.15
N PHE A 139 -12.21 -4.47 -17.95
CA PHE A 139 -12.79 -3.95 -16.71
C PHE A 139 -12.48 -2.46 -16.54
N TYR A 140 -11.19 -2.07 -16.53
CA TYR A 140 -10.81 -0.68 -16.34
C TYR A 140 -11.30 0.24 -17.46
N GLN A 141 -11.33 -0.25 -18.69
CA GLN A 141 -11.90 0.50 -19.82
C GLN A 141 -13.38 0.79 -19.63
N ASN A 142 -14.16 -0.21 -19.23
CA ASN A 142 -15.61 -0.09 -19.07
C ASN A 142 -15.96 0.76 -17.85
N GLU A 143 -15.29 0.47 -16.72
CA GLU A 143 -15.53 1.12 -15.43
C GLU A 143 -15.35 2.64 -15.52
N TYR A 144 -14.26 3.07 -16.16
CA TYR A 144 -13.93 4.49 -16.25
C TYR A 144 -14.42 5.17 -17.53
N SER A 145 -15.12 4.46 -18.42
CA SER A 145 -15.64 4.99 -19.70
C SER A 145 -16.53 6.24 -19.58
N LYS A 146 -17.16 6.47 -18.41
CA LYS A 146 -17.96 7.67 -18.14
C LYS A 146 -17.08 8.90 -17.89
N ILE A 147 -15.95 8.73 -17.20
CA ILE A 147 -14.98 9.79 -16.92
C ILE A 147 -14.29 10.21 -18.23
N THR A 148 -14.13 9.26 -19.15
CA THR A 148 -13.52 9.48 -20.48
C THR A 148 -14.42 10.23 -21.47
N ARG A 149 -15.61 10.69 -21.04
CA ARG A 149 -16.40 11.67 -21.82
C ARG A 149 -15.89 13.10 -21.62
N THR A 150 -15.18 13.35 -20.52
CA THR A 150 -14.62 14.66 -20.16
C THR A 150 -13.16 14.79 -20.61
N LEU A 151 -12.44 13.67 -20.74
CA LEU A 151 -11.05 13.60 -21.25
C LEU A 151 -10.90 12.43 -22.23
N PRO A 152 -9.94 12.46 -23.17
CA PRO A 152 -9.61 11.29 -23.98
C PRO A 152 -9.28 10.09 -23.08
N ASN A 153 -9.81 8.91 -23.40
CA ASN A 153 -9.61 7.69 -22.59
C ASN A 153 -8.13 7.41 -22.29
N GLU A 154 -7.28 7.61 -23.30
CA GLU A 154 -5.83 7.39 -23.23
C GLU A 154 -5.12 8.25 -22.16
N GLU A 155 -5.75 9.32 -21.67
CA GLU A 155 -5.20 10.14 -20.59
C GLU A 155 -5.42 9.55 -19.19
N ILE A 156 -6.41 8.67 -19.03
CA ILE A 156 -6.79 8.05 -17.75
C ILE A 156 -6.43 6.57 -17.75
N VAL A 157 -6.89 5.83 -18.77
CA VAL A 157 -6.61 4.41 -18.96
C VAL A 157 -5.88 4.23 -20.29
N SER A 158 -4.68 3.70 -20.23
CA SER A 158 -3.87 3.38 -21.42
C SER A 158 -3.33 1.96 -21.32
N PHE A 159 -3.02 1.36 -22.46
CA PHE A 159 -2.57 -0.02 -22.55
C PHE A 159 -1.15 -0.10 -23.09
N ILE A 160 -0.38 -1.02 -22.52
CA ILE A 160 0.96 -1.40 -22.99
C ILE A 160 0.83 -2.74 -23.69
N TYR A 161 1.55 -2.90 -24.78
CA TYR A 161 1.43 -4.03 -25.69
C TYR A 161 2.76 -4.77 -25.82
N ASP A 162 2.69 -6.08 -26.08
CA ASP A 162 3.86 -6.96 -26.31
C ASP A 162 4.71 -6.56 -27.53
N THR A 163 4.10 -5.90 -28.50
CA THR A 163 4.72 -5.50 -29.76
C THR A 163 4.42 -4.03 -30.06
N GLN A 164 5.48 -3.25 -30.33
CA GLN A 164 5.35 -1.85 -30.75
C GLN A 164 5.15 -1.68 -32.27
N THR A 165 5.21 -2.77 -33.03
CA THR A 165 4.91 -2.79 -34.47
C THR A 165 3.41 -2.97 -34.70
N ARG A 166 2.87 -2.41 -35.79
CA ARG A 166 1.47 -2.59 -36.23
C ARG A 166 1.16 -4.06 -36.57
N SER A 167 1.08 -4.94 -35.57
CA SER A 167 0.37 -6.20 -35.69
C SER A 167 -1.13 -5.91 -35.67
N SER A 168 -1.93 -6.74 -36.32
CA SER A 168 -3.38 -6.52 -36.40
C SER A 168 -4.11 -6.71 -35.07
N ASN A 169 -3.47 -7.33 -34.07
CA ASN A 169 -4.03 -7.58 -32.72
C ASN A 169 -2.90 -7.78 -31.69
N PRO A 170 -2.24 -6.70 -31.23
CA PRO A 170 -1.21 -6.82 -30.19
C PRO A 170 -1.83 -7.24 -28.85
N ASN A 171 -1.14 -8.09 -28.08
CA ASN A 171 -1.63 -8.47 -26.74
C ASN A 171 -1.34 -7.37 -25.74
N ILE A 172 -2.31 -7.06 -24.88
CA ILE A 172 -2.11 -6.15 -23.75
C ILE A 172 -1.28 -6.87 -22.70
N THR A 173 -0.16 -6.27 -22.31
CA THR A 173 0.74 -6.81 -21.27
C THR A 173 0.61 -6.08 -19.94
N CYS A 174 0.11 -4.84 -19.97
CA CYS A 174 -0.08 -4.02 -18.78
C CYS A 174 -1.14 -2.94 -19.03
N VAL A 175 -1.95 -2.66 -18.01
CA VAL A 175 -2.80 -1.47 -17.92
C VAL A 175 -2.04 -0.37 -17.19
N LYS A 176 -2.08 0.84 -17.73
CA LYS A 176 -1.54 2.05 -17.10
C LYS A 176 -2.70 2.99 -16.76
N LEU A 177 -2.87 3.25 -15.48
CA LEU A 177 -3.83 4.18 -14.91
C LEU A 177 -3.13 5.49 -14.53
N ASN A 178 -3.63 6.64 -14.97
CA ASN A 178 -3.26 7.93 -14.40
C ASN A 178 -4.17 8.18 -13.19
N THR A 179 -3.80 7.66 -12.03
CA THR A 179 -4.63 7.71 -10.82
C THR A 179 -4.87 9.14 -10.35
N GLN A 180 -3.92 10.05 -10.53
CA GLN A 180 -4.11 11.47 -10.21
C GLN A 180 -5.25 12.10 -11.04
N LYS A 181 -5.24 11.86 -12.37
CA LYS A 181 -6.32 12.35 -13.23
C LYS A 181 -7.62 11.61 -12.93
N LEU A 182 -7.57 10.30 -12.74
CA LEU A 182 -8.74 9.50 -12.41
C LEU A 182 -9.48 10.10 -11.21
N LEU A 183 -8.78 10.36 -10.10
CA LEU A 183 -9.35 10.97 -8.88
C LEU A 183 -9.87 12.39 -9.14
N LYS A 184 -9.14 13.19 -9.91
CA LYS A 184 -9.54 14.58 -10.23
C LYS A 184 -10.84 14.66 -11.05
N TYR A 185 -11.14 13.64 -11.86
CA TYR A 185 -12.29 13.67 -12.76
C TYR A 185 -13.40 12.69 -12.38
N SER A 186 -13.18 11.82 -11.40
CA SER A 186 -14.25 11.03 -10.78
C SER A 186 -15.13 11.92 -9.90
N ASP A 187 -16.36 11.46 -9.69
CA ASP A 187 -17.27 12.03 -8.69
C ASP A 187 -16.77 11.81 -7.24
N SER A 188 -15.65 11.10 -7.04
CA SER A 188 -15.01 10.95 -5.73
C SER A 188 -14.61 12.28 -5.09
N ASN A 189 -14.45 13.36 -5.86
CA ASN A 189 -14.24 14.70 -5.31
C ASN A 189 -15.45 15.25 -4.53
N LYS A 190 -16.61 14.60 -4.63
CA LYS A 190 -17.83 14.92 -3.86
C LYS A 190 -17.98 14.03 -2.63
N ILE A 191 -17.09 13.07 -2.42
CA ILE A 191 -17.05 12.23 -1.22
C ILE A 191 -16.43 13.05 -0.12
N SER A 192 -17.19 13.21 0.95
CA SER A 192 -16.71 13.78 2.20
C SER A 192 -16.65 12.68 3.24
N SER A 193 -15.51 12.61 3.90
CA SER A 193 -15.27 11.81 5.10
C SER A 193 -15.98 12.36 6.34
N ASN A 194 -16.87 13.36 6.26
CA ASN A 194 -17.54 13.89 7.46
C ASN A 194 -18.45 12.88 8.20
N LEU A 195 -18.79 11.76 7.55
CA LEU A 195 -19.78 10.77 8.02
C LEU A 195 -19.19 9.35 8.08
N ASP A 196 -17.87 9.21 7.97
CA ASP A 196 -17.17 7.91 7.88
C ASP A 196 -16.71 7.36 9.24
N TYR A 197 -17.26 7.86 10.34
CA TYR A 197 -17.06 7.21 11.63
C TYR A 197 -18.30 7.19 12.52
N ILE A 198 -18.40 6.13 13.32
CA ILE A 198 -19.35 6.03 14.42
C ILE A 198 -18.58 6.22 15.73
N ASP A 199 -18.81 7.36 16.39
CA ASP A 199 -18.34 7.58 17.76
C ASP A 199 -19.11 6.64 18.69
N THR A 200 -18.46 5.58 19.14
CA THR A 200 -19.04 4.70 20.14
C THR A 200 -19.05 5.45 21.48
N LEU A 201 -20.20 5.44 22.17
CA LEU A 201 -20.39 6.08 23.47
C LEU A 201 -19.15 5.92 24.36
N SER A 202 -18.78 6.97 25.08
CA SER A 202 -17.61 7.14 25.98
C SER A 202 -17.16 5.92 26.80
N ASN A 203 -18.04 4.95 27.03
CA ASN A 203 -17.77 3.65 27.63
C ASN A 203 -16.72 2.82 26.88
N TYR A 204 -16.44 3.14 25.62
CA TYR A 204 -15.51 2.40 24.77
C TYR A 204 -14.24 3.19 24.40
N ARG A 205 -13.94 4.35 24.97
CA ARG A 205 -12.65 5.01 24.68
C ARG A 205 -11.52 4.42 25.53
N THR A 206 -10.42 4.02 24.90
CA THR A 206 -9.18 3.63 25.59
C THR A 206 -8.41 4.90 25.90
N ASN A 207 -8.36 5.30 27.18
CA ASN A 207 -7.71 6.54 27.64
C ASN A 207 -6.63 6.26 28.69
N GLU A 208 -5.97 5.09 28.64
CA GLU A 208 -4.93 4.78 29.61
C GLU A 208 -3.56 4.97 28.97
N SER A 209 -2.74 5.80 29.63
CA SER A 209 -1.35 6.00 29.26
C SER A 209 -0.57 4.74 29.62
N VAL A 210 -0.24 3.95 28.61
CA VAL A 210 0.46 2.67 28.79
C VAL A 210 1.97 2.93 28.94
N SER A 211 2.62 2.22 29.86
CA SER A 211 4.09 2.26 29.96
C SER A 211 4.69 1.58 28.72
N ARG A 212 5.52 2.30 27.97
CA ARG A 212 6.07 1.79 26.71
C ARG A 212 7.19 0.81 26.99
N VAL A 213 6.93 -0.49 26.83
CA VAL A 213 7.97 -1.53 26.78
C VAL A 213 8.13 -1.96 25.33
N VAL A 214 9.33 -1.82 24.77
CA VAL A 214 9.65 -2.35 23.43
C VAL A 214 9.55 -3.87 23.50
N PRO A 215 8.63 -4.51 22.75
CA PRO A 215 8.58 -5.96 22.72
C PRO A 215 9.84 -6.49 22.03
N PRO A 216 10.33 -7.70 22.39
CA PRO A 216 11.50 -8.29 21.75
C PRO A 216 11.31 -8.50 20.24
N GLU A 217 10.07 -8.67 19.80
CA GLU A 217 9.66 -8.69 18.39
C GLU A 217 8.37 -7.88 18.19
N PRO A 218 8.19 -7.17 17.05
CA PRO A 218 6.94 -6.48 16.74
C PRO A 218 5.77 -7.46 16.68
N MET A 219 4.75 -7.25 17.51
CA MET A 219 3.61 -8.17 17.57
C MET A 219 2.58 -7.82 16.48
N PRO A 220 2.09 -8.82 15.72
CA PRO A 220 1.22 -8.56 14.58
C PRO A 220 -0.15 -8.06 15.04
N VAL A 221 -0.62 -6.99 14.40
CA VAL A 221 -2.02 -6.60 14.40
C VAL A 221 -2.73 -7.41 13.32
N TYR A 222 -3.59 -8.33 13.74
CA TYR A 222 -4.36 -9.18 12.83
C TYR A 222 -5.58 -8.44 12.28
N ILE A 223 -5.69 -8.41 10.96
CA ILE A 223 -6.75 -7.70 10.23
C ILE A 223 -7.43 -8.66 9.27
N ILE A 224 -8.70 -8.98 9.53
CA ILE A 224 -9.49 -9.91 8.73
C ILE A 224 -10.41 -9.12 7.80
N CYS A 225 -10.12 -9.17 6.51
CA CYS A 225 -10.90 -8.54 5.46
C CYS A 225 -11.85 -9.55 4.82
N LEU A 226 -13.14 -9.26 4.84
CA LEU A 226 -14.19 -10.05 4.21
C LEU A 226 -14.70 -9.35 2.96
N ILE A 227 -14.73 -10.04 1.82
CA ILE A 227 -15.36 -9.55 0.60
C ILE A 227 -16.87 -9.72 0.72
N LYS A 228 -17.63 -8.64 0.54
CA LYS A 228 -19.10 -8.65 0.55
C LYS A 228 -19.66 -9.72 -0.41
N ALA A 229 -20.79 -10.33 -0.06
CA ALA A 229 -21.37 -11.38 -0.88
C ALA A 229 -21.74 -10.89 -2.29
N GLY A 230 -21.52 -11.75 -3.28
CA GLY A 230 -21.97 -11.53 -4.66
C GLY A 230 -21.14 -10.53 -5.46
N ILE A 231 -20.03 -10.03 -4.92
CA ILE A 231 -19.10 -9.16 -5.64
C ILE A 231 -17.75 -9.84 -5.86
N GLN A 232 -17.07 -9.44 -6.93
CA GLN A 232 -15.69 -9.82 -7.20
C GLN A 232 -14.84 -8.57 -7.15
N LEU A 233 -13.82 -8.58 -6.30
CA LEU A 233 -12.84 -7.50 -6.20
C LEU A 233 -11.58 -7.84 -6.98
N LEU A 234 -10.89 -6.81 -7.45
CA LEU A 234 -9.59 -6.96 -8.08
C LEU A 234 -8.52 -7.14 -7.00
N PRO A 235 -7.75 -8.25 -7.02
CA PRO A 235 -6.73 -8.49 -5.99
C PRO A 235 -5.64 -7.42 -5.99
N ASN A 236 -5.31 -6.87 -7.16
CA ASN A 236 -4.34 -5.78 -7.24
C ASN A 236 -4.78 -4.53 -6.46
N GLU A 237 -6.07 -4.17 -6.47
CA GLU A 237 -6.56 -3.00 -5.74
C GLU A 237 -6.70 -3.26 -4.24
N ILE A 238 -7.08 -4.48 -3.85
CA ILE A 238 -7.05 -4.89 -2.44
C ILE A 238 -5.62 -4.79 -1.90
N SER A 239 -4.62 -5.26 -2.65
CA SER A 239 -3.21 -5.17 -2.27
C SER A 239 -2.75 -3.71 -2.08
N TRP A 240 -3.28 -2.79 -2.88
CA TRP A 240 -2.99 -1.36 -2.75
C TRP A 240 -3.55 -0.77 -1.46
N GLN A 241 -4.78 -1.13 -1.09
CA GLN A 241 -5.38 -0.70 0.18
C GLN A 241 -4.58 -1.21 1.39
N MET A 242 -4.20 -2.50 1.37
CA MET A 242 -3.38 -3.10 2.43
C MET A 242 -1.98 -2.46 2.50
N GLN A 243 -1.36 -2.17 1.35
CA GLN A 243 -0.08 -1.49 1.29
C GLN A 243 -0.15 -0.04 1.77
N ASP A 244 -1.23 0.68 1.48
CA ASP A 244 -1.44 2.04 1.97
C ASP A 244 -1.61 2.04 3.50
N ALA A 245 -2.35 1.06 4.05
CA ALA A 245 -2.49 0.87 5.50
C ALA A 245 -1.15 0.55 6.19
N ALA A 246 -0.37 -0.38 5.61
CA ALA A 246 0.97 -0.70 6.10
C ALA A 246 1.90 0.51 6.06
N THR A 247 1.89 1.26 4.95
CA THR A 247 2.70 2.47 4.79
C THR A 247 2.34 3.53 5.84
N ALA A 248 1.04 3.75 6.07
CA ALA A 248 0.55 4.73 7.03
C ALA A 248 1.01 4.43 8.47
N LEU A 249 0.99 3.15 8.86
CA LEU A 249 1.34 2.73 10.22
C LEU A 249 2.86 2.59 10.41
N TYR A 250 3.60 2.06 9.45
CA TYR A 250 5.05 1.93 9.54
C TYR A 250 5.78 3.27 9.48
N ASP A 251 5.17 4.31 8.94
CA ASP A 251 5.68 5.69 9.06
C ASP A 251 5.58 6.23 10.49
N ILE A 252 4.65 5.72 11.31
CA ILE A 252 4.53 6.08 12.73
C ILE A 252 5.67 5.44 13.52
N ASP A 253 5.75 4.11 13.50
CA ASP A 253 6.83 3.37 14.15
C ASP A 253 6.95 1.96 13.58
N GLN A 254 8.15 1.61 13.09
CA GLN A 254 8.44 0.27 12.58
C GLN A 254 8.85 -0.70 13.69
N THR A 255 9.20 -0.23 14.87
CA THR A 255 9.70 -1.08 15.98
C THR A 255 8.58 -1.92 16.58
N TYR A 256 7.37 -1.36 16.68
CA TYR A 256 6.25 -1.99 17.38
C TYR A 256 5.24 -2.66 16.46
N ILE A 257 5.17 -2.22 15.20
CA ILE A 257 4.06 -2.56 14.32
C ILE A 257 4.50 -3.60 13.29
N SER A 258 3.75 -4.70 13.23
CA SER A 258 3.68 -5.61 12.08
C SER A 258 2.20 -5.86 11.77
N LEU A 259 1.87 -6.12 10.51
CA LEU A 259 0.48 -6.31 10.08
C LEU A 259 0.31 -7.71 9.47
N ASP A 260 -0.76 -8.39 9.85
CA ASP A 260 -1.13 -9.68 9.27
C ASP A 260 -2.56 -9.61 8.73
N PHE A 261 -2.67 -9.48 7.41
CA PHE A 261 -3.95 -9.42 6.71
C PHE A 261 -4.42 -10.81 6.30
N LYS A 262 -5.70 -11.08 6.52
CA LYS A 262 -6.39 -12.27 6.02
C LYS A 262 -7.59 -11.88 5.19
N LEU A 263 -7.58 -12.24 3.91
CA LEU A 263 -8.69 -12.00 2.99
C LEU A 263 -9.59 -13.23 2.90
N LEU A 264 -10.89 -13.05 3.09
CA LEU A 264 -11.90 -14.11 3.03
C LEU A 264 -13.10 -13.69 2.18
N GLN A 265 -13.78 -14.68 1.60
CA GLN A 265 -15.10 -14.46 1.00
C GLN A 265 -16.18 -14.52 2.07
N SER A 266 -17.20 -13.66 1.96
CA SER A 266 -18.34 -13.64 2.87
C SER A 266 -19.63 -14.06 2.18
N ASP A 267 -20.56 -14.62 2.95
CA ASP A 267 -21.96 -14.79 2.57
C ASP A 267 -22.84 -13.61 3.02
N PHE A 268 -22.25 -12.61 3.69
CA PHE A 268 -22.96 -11.46 4.22
C PHE A 268 -23.51 -10.55 3.12
N THR A 269 -24.83 -10.37 3.14
CA THR A 269 -25.54 -9.39 2.32
C THR A 269 -26.27 -8.42 3.25
N PRO A 270 -25.94 -7.12 3.24
CA PRO A 270 -26.63 -6.14 4.08
C PRO A 270 -28.06 -5.92 3.60
N SER A 271 -28.93 -5.49 4.51
CA SER A 271 -30.34 -5.20 4.21
C SER A 271 -30.53 -3.91 3.40
N SER A 272 -29.52 -3.04 3.38
CA SER A 272 -29.50 -1.75 2.68
C SER A 272 -28.08 -1.40 2.20
N ASN A 273 -27.94 -0.28 1.48
CA ASN A 273 -26.65 0.26 1.08
C ASN A 273 -26.19 1.45 1.96
N ASP A 274 -26.90 1.70 3.07
CA ASP A 274 -26.49 2.68 4.09
C ASP A 274 -25.31 2.14 4.90
N ALA A 275 -24.24 2.94 5.04
CA ALA A 275 -23.01 2.51 5.68
C ALA A 275 -23.22 2.17 7.17
N ASN A 276 -23.97 3.00 7.91
CA ASN A 276 -24.20 2.81 9.35
C ASN A 276 -24.97 1.52 9.64
N THR A 277 -26.04 1.29 8.88
CA THR A 277 -26.84 0.06 8.93
C THR A 277 -25.98 -1.14 8.56
N THR A 278 -25.20 -1.04 7.48
CA THR A 278 -24.32 -2.12 7.01
C THR A 278 -23.26 -2.50 8.03
N LEU A 279 -22.58 -1.53 8.67
CA LEU A 279 -21.55 -1.81 9.68
C LEU A 279 -22.14 -2.51 10.91
N THR A 280 -23.32 -2.07 11.35
CA THR A 280 -24.02 -2.68 12.48
C THR A 280 -24.42 -4.12 12.18
N GLU A 281 -25.03 -4.37 11.02
CA GLU A 281 -25.43 -5.71 10.58
C GLU A 281 -24.23 -6.62 10.31
N PHE A 282 -23.13 -6.08 9.78
CA PHE A 282 -21.89 -6.82 9.57
C PHE A 282 -21.34 -7.34 10.90
N ARG A 283 -21.25 -6.46 11.90
CA ARG A 283 -20.83 -6.85 13.26
C ARG A 283 -21.76 -7.89 13.88
N ASP A 284 -23.07 -7.73 13.71
CA ASP A 284 -24.04 -8.72 14.19
C ASP A 284 -23.85 -10.07 13.50
N LYS A 285 -23.59 -10.09 12.19
CA LYS A 285 -23.28 -11.30 11.42
C LYS A 285 -22.01 -11.97 11.92
N LEU A 286 -20.93 -11.23 12.19
CA LEU A 286 -19.67 -11.80 12.69
C LEU A 286 -19.88 -12.63 13.97
N ARG A 287 -20.74 -12.17 14.89
CA ARG A 287 -21.11 -12.91 16.12
C ARG A 287 -21.81 -14.25 15.88
N THR A 288 -22.35 -14.46 14.70
CA THR A 288 -23.05 -15.70 14.33
C THR A 288 -22.12 -16.73 13.68
N ILE A 289 -20.89 -16.35 13.33
CA ILE A 289 -19.93 -17.21 12.64
C ILE A 289 -19.03 -17.87 13.68
N SER A 290 -19.24 -19.17 13.95
CA SER A 290 -18.47 -19.90 14.99
C SER A 290 -16.96 -19.86 14.74
N ASP A 291 -16.54 -19.89 13.47
CA ASP A 291 -15.12 -19.90 13.08
C ASP A 291 -14.40 -18.58 13.41
N PHE A 292 -15.16 -17.52 13.74
CA PHE A 292 -14.61 -16.23 14.16
C PHE A 292 -14.64 -16.01 15.67
N GLU A 293 -15.16 -16.98 16.44
CA GLU A 293 -15.28 -16.83 17.90
C GLU A 293 -13.92 -16.56 18.55
N GLU A 294 -12.84 -17.18 18.10
CA GLU A 294 -11.48 -16.96 18.66
C GLU A 294 -10.85 -15.62 18.25
N TYR A 295 -11.37 -14.96 17.21
CA TYR A 295 -10.85 -13.69 16.68
C TYR A 295 -11.69 -12.50 17.12
N HIS A 296 -12.58 -12.66 18.11
CA HIS A 296 -13.59 -11.65 18.45
C HIS A 296 -13.05 -10.29 18.94
N GLU A 297 -11.74 -10.19 19.17
CA GLU A 297 -10.97 -9.01 19.58
C GLU A 297 -10.17 -8.38 18.43
N ASP A 298 -10.01 -9.10 17.32
CA ASP A 298 -9.25 -8.65 16.15
C ASP A 298 -10.02 -7.65 15.29
N ILE A 299 -9.30 -7.04 14.35
CA ILE A 299 -9.87 -6.03 13.46
C ILE A 299 -10.53 -6.70 12.25
N PHE A 300 -11.79 -6.37 11.99
CA PHE A 300 -12.55 -6.85 10.84
C PHE A 300 -12.90 -5.74 9.87
N PHE A 301 -12.80 -6.02 8.57
CA PHE A 301 -13.27 -5.11 7.53
C PHE A 301 -14.20 -5.83 6.57
N LEU A 302 -15.35 -5.22 6.23
CA LEU A 302 -16.12 -5.60 5.06
C LEU A 302 -15.66 -4.77 3.86
N LEU A 303 -15.16 -5.45 2.84
CA LEU A 303 -14.67 -4.85 1.61
C LEU A 303 -15.74 -4.88 0.51
N GLN A 304 -15.87 -3.78 -0.21
CA GLN A 304 -16.59 -3.75 -1.48
C GLN A 304 -15.92 -2.84 -2.51
N TYR A 305 -16.39 -2.87 -3.75
CA TYR A 305 -15.74 -2.11 -4.82
C TYR A 305 -16.07 -0.62 -4.74
N GLU A 306 -17.35 -0.29 -4.59
CA GLU A 306 -17.87 1.09 -4.62
C GLU A 306 -18.10 1.69 -3.23
N ALA A 307 -18.41 2.98 -3.17
CA ALA A 307 -18.87 3.64 -1.95
C ALA A 307 -20.29 3.18 -1.56
N TRP A 308 -20.63 3.35 -0.29
CA TRP A 308 -21.98 3.21 0.25
C TRP A 308 -22.82 4.47 -0.05
N ASP A 309 -24.11 4.43 0.31
CA ASP A 309 -25.03 5.55 0.16
C ASP A 309 -24.46 6.83 0.80
N ASN A 310 -24.88 7.99 0.26
CA ASN A 310 -24.35 9.31 0.62
C ASN A 310 -22.84 9.47 0.36
N SER A 311 -22.30 8.70 -0.59
CA SER A 311 -20.91 8.85 -1.03
C SER A 311 -19.94 8.56 0.12
N VAL A 312 -20.22 7.54 0.93
CA VAL A 312 -19.37 7.12 2.06
C VAL A 312 -18.43 6.02 1.60
N ALA A 313 -17.13 6.31 1.49
CA ALA A 313 -16.14 5.36 0.99
C ALA A 313 -15.76 4.29 2.03
N GLY A 314 -15.82 4.62 3.32
CA GLY A 314 -15.56 3.71 4.43
C GLY A 314 -16.33 4.15 5.66
N LEU A 315 -16.37 3.28 6.66
CA LEU A 315 -16.97 3.59 7.96
C LEU A 315 -16.37 2.71 9.04
N ALA A 316 -15.88 3.29 10.13
CA ALA A 316 -15.36 2.53 11.25
C ALA A 316 -15.93 2.95 12.62
N TYR A 317 -15.87 2.03 13.58
CA TYR A 317 -15.96 2.38 14.98
C TYR A 317 -14.65 3.02 15.45
N VAL A 318 -14.72 4.16 16.14
CA VAL A 318 -13.52 4.93 16.53
C VAL A 318 -12.96 4.50 17.87
N ASN A 319 -11.63 4.40 17.94
CA ASN A 319 -10.86 4.17 19.16
C ASN A 319 -11.32 2.92 19.93
N VAL A 320 -11.50 1.83 19.21
CA VAL A 320 -12.07 0.58 19.74
C VAL A 320 -11.08 -0.55 19.85
N PHE A 321 -9.91 -0.44 19.21
CA PHE A 321 -8.82 -1.41 19.30
C PHE A 321 -7.77 -0.95 20.32
N SER A 322 -7.32 -1.88 21.16
CA SER A 322 -6.15 -1.72 22.00
C SER A 322 -5.47 -3.06 22.15
N ALA A 323 -4.19 -3.11 21.80
CA ALA A 323 -3.33 -4.26 21.96
C ALA A 323 -3.21 -4.69 23.43
N SER A 324 -3.01 -3.75 24.35
CA SER A 324 -2.88 -4.04 25.78
C SER A 324 -4.22 -4.37 26.47
N ASN A 325 -5.34 -3.87 25.95
CA ASN A 325 -6.68 -4.10 26.49
C ASN A 325 -7.66 -4.43 25.36
N PRO A 326 -7.52 -5.63 24.75
CA PRO A 326 -8.30 -6.02 23.60
C PRO A 326 -9.79 -6.11 23.96
N ARG A 327 -10.62 -5.70 23.01
CA ARG A 327 -12.06 -5.58 23.21
C ARG A 327 -12.80 -6.53 22.31
N GLY A 328 -13.51 -7.44 22.96
CA GLY A 328 -14.23 -8.47 22.26
C GLY A 328 -15.49 -8.02 21.54
N ASN A 329 -16.30 -9.01 21.15
CA ASN A 329 -17.62 -8.80 20.56
C ASN A 329 -17.57 -8.06 19.20
N PHE A 330 -16.48 -8.25 18.45
CA PHE A 330 -16.25 -7.75 17.10
C PHE A 330 -16.43 -6.22 16.98
N ILE A 331 -16.15 -5.47 18.06
CA ILE A 331 -16.30 -4.01 18.06
C ILE A 331 -15.25 -3.33 17.17
N CYS A 332 -14.09 -3.95 16.99
CA CYS A 332 -13.04 -3.53 16.08
C CYS A 332 -13.43 -3.83 14.62
N SER A 333 -14.49 -3.20 14.12
CA SER A 333 -15.02 -3.44 12.77
C SER A 333 -15.09 -2.16 11.95
N GLY A 334 -14.87 -2.29 10.64
CA GLY A 334 -15.05 -1.22 9.67
C GLY A 334 -15.53 -1.70 8.30
N LEU A 335 -15.79 -0.74 7.43
CA LEU A 335 -16.18 -0.88 6.03
C LEU A 335 -15.14 -0.17 5.17
N ALA A 336 -14.73 -0.74 4.03
CA ALA A 336 -13.83 -0.05 3.12
C ALA A 336 -14.13 -0.35 1.64
N ALA A 337 -14.24 0.72 0.85
CA ALA A 337 -14.23 0.63 -0.60
C ALA A 337 -12.80 0.39 -1.10
N THR A 338 -12.66 -0.42 -2.15
CA THR A 338 -11.33 -0.82 -2.66
C THR A 338 -10.96 -0.21 -4.00
N SER A 339 -11.91 0.40 -4.73
CA SER A 339 -11.65 0.91 -6.08
C SER A 339 -10.48 1.90 -6.12
N ALA A 340 -9.74 1.94 -7.23
CA ALA A 340 -8.65 2.91 -7.45
C ALA A 340 -9.06 4.39 -7.33
N ILE A 341 -10.37 4.70 -7.32
CA ILE A 341 -10.89 6.05 -7.08
C ILE A 341 -11.05 6.42 -5.60
N PHE A 342 -10.84 5.46 -4.69
CA PHE A 342 -10.88 5.61 -3.23
C PHE A 342 -9.56 5.11 -2.61
N PRO A 343 -8.42 5.74 -2.93
CA PRO A 343 -7.13 5.33 -2.38
C PRO A 343 -7.11 5.55 -0.87
N CYS A 344 -6.36 4.71 -0.16
CA CYS A 344 -6.15 4.82 1.28
C CYS A 344 -7.40 4.66 2.16
N THR A 345 -8.56 4.26 1.64
CA THR A 345 -9.78 4.13 2.46
C THR A 345 -9.57 3.14 3.60
N LEU A 346 -9.01 1.96 3.33
CA LEU A 346 -8.71 1.00 4.39
C LEU A 346 -7.76 1.59 5.45
N ALA A 347 -6.76 2.37 5.02
CA ALA A 347 -5.80 3.01 5.91
C ALA A 347 -6.46 4.07 6.81
N HIS A 348 -7.36 4.88 6.24
CA HIS A 348 -8.12 5.90 6.95
C HIS A 348 -9.00 5.28 8.04
N GLU A 349 -9.77 4.26 7.67
CA GLU A 349 -10.67 3.57 8.59
C GLU A 349 -9.92 2.78 9.66
N LEU A 350 -8.78 2.16 9.30
CA LEU A 350 -7.89 1.53 10.27
C LEU A 350 -7.34 2.58 11.26
N GLY A 351 -7.01 3.77 10.78
CA GLY A 351 -6.66 4.92 11.62
C GLY A 351 -7.75 5.23 12.65
N HIS A 352 -9.01 5.29 12.22
CA HIS A 352 -10.15 5.50 13.13
C HIS A 352 -10.27 4.39 14.18
N ILE A 353 -10.19 3.12 13.79
CA ILE A 353 -10.22 1.98 14.72
C ILE A 353 -9.13 2.10 15.78
N LEU A 354 -7.94 2.57 15.37
CA LEU A 354 -6.76 2.80 16.21
C LEU A 354 -6.78 4.17 16.93
N GLY A 355 -7.86 4.94 16.86
CA GLY A 355 -8.07 6.16 17.66
C GLY A 355 -7.57 7.46 17.03
N ALA A 356 -7.30 7.47 15.73
CA ALA A 356 -7.10 8.71 15.00
C ALA A 356 -8.43 9.43 14.75
N GLU A 357 -8.45 10.75 14.95
CA GLU A 357 -9.58 11.61 14.67
C GLU A 357 -9.33 12.40 13.38
N HIS A 358 -10.39 12.97 12.81
CA HIS A 358 -10.26 13.84 11.65
C HIS A 358 -9.45 15.09 11.94
N VAL A 359 -8.77 15.60 10.91
CA VAL A 359 -7.98 16.82 10.99
C VAL A 359 -8.23 17.76 9.81
N ASP A 360 -7.91 19.04 9.99
CA ASP A 360 -8.07 20.07 8.96
C ASP A 360 -6.90 20.14 7.96
N ASP A 361 -5.75 19.52 8.25
CA ASP A 361 -4.62 19.48 7.33
C ASP A 361 -4.98 18.62 6.12
N SER A 362 -5.15 19.26 4.96
CA SER A 362 -5.52 18.59 3.72
C SER A 362 -4.54 17.53 3.28
N SER A 363 -3.30 17.57 3.78
CA SER A 363 -2.25 16.64 3.42
C SER A 363 -2.11 15.46 4.40
N ASP A 364 -2.91 15.41 5.47
CA ASP A 364 -2.98 14.28 6.40
C ASP A 364 -3.91 13.19 5.85
N LEU A 365 -3.60 11.92 6.13
CA LEU A 365 -4.47 10.78 5.85
C LEU A 365 -5.87 10.95 6.45
N MET A 366 -5.98 11.56 7.63
CA MET A 366 -7.24 11.79 8.36
C MET A 366 -7.97 13.08 7.95
N TYR A 367 -7.66 13.63 6.77
CA TYR A 367 -8.38 14.81 6.27
C TYR A 367 -9.82 14.48 5.89
N TYR A 368 -10.77 15.21 6.48
CA TYR A 368 -12.20 14.84 6.39
C TYR A 368 -12.95 15.41 5.18
N LYS A 369 -12.40 16.42 4.49
CA LYS A 369 -13.16 17.14 3.46
C LYS A 369 -13.00 16.54 2.06
N SER A 370 -11.92 15.82 1.79
CA SER A 370 -11.69 15.30 0.43
C SER A 370 -10.67 14.16 0.37
N GLU A 371 -11.09 13.09 -0.28
CA GLU A 371 -10.28 11.95 -0.74
C GLU A 371 -9.12 12.34 -1.67
N LEU A 372 -9.27 13.41 -2.47
CA LEU A 372 -8.25 13.82 -3.44
C LEU A 372 -7.04 14.49 -2.78
N ALA A 373 -7.27 15.19 -1.68
CA ALA A 373 -6.25 16.02 -1.05
C ALA A 373 -5.37 15.22 -0.08
N ARG A 374 -5.94 14.18 0.56
CA ARG A 374 -5.27 13.41 1.61
C ARG A 374 -4.04 12.68 1.08
N SER A 375 -3.01 12.59 1.91
CA SER A 375 -1.85 11.74 1.64
C SER A 375 -2.06 10.32 2.17
N ARG A 376 -1.05 9.47 2.00
CA ARG A 376 -1.01 8.11 2.59
C ARG A 376 -0.60 8.09 4.07
N LEU A 377 -0.25 9.23 4.66
CA LEU A 377 0.44 9.28 5.96
C LEU A 377 -0.33 10.10 6.99
N HIS A 378 -0.30 9.64 8.24
CA HIS A 378 -0.70 10.44 9.39
C HIS A 378 0.37 11.50 9.69
N LYS A 379 0.01 12.78 9.62
CA LYS A 379 0.92 13.91 9.89
C LYS A 379 0.64 14.58 11.23
N ASN A 380 -0.58 14.43 11.74
CA ASN A 380 -1.00 14.95 13.01
C ASN A 380 -0.39 14.12 14.16
N GLU A 381 0.46 14.76 14.96
CA GLU A 381 1.17 14.10 16.06
C GLU A 381 0.24 13.53 17.14
N THR A 382 -0.93 14.12 17.38
CA THR A 382 -1.91 13.56 18.33
C THR A 382 -2.43 12.21 17.81
N ASN A 383 -2.83 12.15 16.54
CA ASN A 383 -3.26 10.90 15.91
C ASN A 383 -2.16 9.85 15.90
N ARG A 384 -0.92 10.23 15.55
CA ARG A 384 0.23 9.32 15.58
C ARG A 384 0.45 8.72 16.97
N ASN A 385 0.35 9.54 18.02
CA ASN A 385 0.47 9.08 19.41
C ASN A 385 -0.71 8.20 19.85
N ASN A 386 -1.95 8.53 19.47
CA ASN A 386 -3.13 7.72 19.79
C ASN A 386 -3.01 6.32 19.18
N ILE A 387 -2.68 6.26 17.88
CA ILE A 387 -2.45 5.01 17.17
C ILE A 387 -1.36 4.20 17.88
N LEU A 388 -0.22 4.83 18.16
CA LEU A 388 0.90 4.15 18.82
C LEU A 388 0.51 3.57 20.19
N ASN A 389 -0.23 4.33 21.01
CA ASN A 389 -0.69 3.87 22.32
C ASN A 389 -1.67 2.69 22.21
N ASN A 390 -2.44 2.59 21.12
CA ASN A 390 -3.39 1.49 20.90
C ASN A 390 -2.76 0.24 20.27
N VAL A 391 -1.57 0.32 19.68
CA VAL A 391 -0.85 -0.85 19.10
C VAL A 391 0.30 -1.34 19.97
N ILE A 392 0.65 -0.61 21.04
CA ILE A 392 1.63 -1.06 22.03
C ILE A 392 0.99 -2.07 22.99
N TRP A 393 1.74 -3.13 23.25
CA TRP A 393 1.36 -4.20 24.16
C TRP A 393 2.01 -4.00 25.52
N ASP A 394 1.26 -4.20 26.59
CA ASP A 394 1.82 -4.28 27.94
C ASP A 394 2.61 -5.58 28.09
N TYR A 395 3.94 -5.46 28.22
CA TYR A 395 4.76 -6.55 28.71
C TYR A 395 4.77 -6.48 30.24
N PRO A 396 4.23 -7.48 30.96
CA PRO A 396 4.50 -7.58 32.38
C PRO A 396 6.01 -7.80 32.56
N GLU A 397 6.67 -6.91 33.29
CA GLU A 397 8.01 -7.18 33.81
C GLU A 397 7.92 -8.44 34.69
N ASN A 398 8.53 -9.53 34.25
CA ASN A 398 8.67 -10.76 35.04
C ASN A 398 9.73 -10.59 36.12
#